data_AF-A0A520B7Q9-F1
#
_entry.id   AF-A0A520B7Q9-F1
#
_cell.length_a   1.000
_cell.length_b   1.000
_cell.length_c   1.000
_cell.angle_alpha   90.00
_cell.angle_beta   90.00
_cell.angle_gamma   90.00
#
_symmetry.space_group_name_H-M   'P 1'
#
loop_
_entity.id
_entity.type
_entity.pdbx_description
1 polymer ?
#
loop_
_entity_poly.entity_id
_entity_poly.type
_entity_poly.pdbx_seq_one_letter_code
_entity_poly.pdbx_strand_id
1 'polypeptide(L)'
;CIFTREGFLKFFSIIGLSLCFFSLFLINARSAFLGVFLSLIILSSTLAYLYWKEKQLKYFLVRLAFIFLAFVLPFFISQQSLVNATKNKSNTYGTVASRLSGIADQTSENSNIRLAYWKGSWELIKKRPLLGVGYGNWKVYAPLYTSTLLNDNIFSKHPHNDFIEIAGETGIPNSLLFISIFALALFLTIKTIRNSNSSLNTEIVASIAFAALTGYFVDAMFNFPGERPNVQLLFALALAILLTNWISLKPTKDLPTNFGLVKSFSMIMLLVCVGAVYVNAMVYKSSKAQYITDNDFAAIDNIPNALPKLKFDEVKNMFPSIPNIGENSETIGYKKARYLHKEKRYAEAIKLLDSVHKQSPNIIYDDYLKCNIYLEEKKLDSAYKYGKKSFYAKPRQYYYFRMATYLAMVHKDNKEVEKLFKTYNSYRQDQDSYAYYAQALYYSDFDKAKLSKIVGDGLKKYPTDTIMVELKRFLP
;
A
#
# COMPACT_ATOMS: atom_id res chain seq x y z
N CYS A 1 -12.25 30.07 13.62
CA CYS A 1 -13.37 29.39 12.95
C CYS A 1 -14.11 30.41 12.09
N ILE A 2 -14.21 30.18 10.78
CA ILE A 2 -14.84 31.10 9.79
C ILE A 2 -16.29 31.43 10.17
N PHE A 3 -16.95 30.49 10.85
CA PHE A 3 -18.29 30.66 11.34
C PHE A 3 -18.33 31.67 12.50
N THR A 4 -17.46 31.57 13.51
CA THR A 4 -17.62 32.38 14.73
C THR A 4 -16.74 33.63 14.84
N ARG A 5 -15.71 33.77 14.00
CA ARG A 5 -14.72 34.85 14.08
C ARG A 5 -15.05 36.00 13.12
N GLU A 6 -14.63 37.21 13.48
CA GLU A 6 -14.77 38.43 12.67
C GLU A 6 -13.41 39.08 12.38
N GLY A 7 -13.40 40.09 11.50
CA GLY A 7 -12.22 40.88 11.16
C GLY A 7 -11.03 40.07 10.61
N PHE A 8 -9.82 40.43 11.05
CA PHE A 8 -8.56 39.84 10.58
C PHE A 8 -8.49 38.32 10.77
N LEU A 9 -9.00 37.80 11.88
CA LEU A 9 -8.98 36.36 12.17
C LEU A 9 -9.86 35.55 11.21
N LYS A 10 -10.96 36.14 10.73
CA LYS A 10 -11.82 35.52 9.72
C LYS A 10 -11.10 35.44 8.38
N PHE A 11 -10.48 36.55 7.96
CA PHE A 11 -9.69 36.62 6.74
C PHE A 11 -8.55 35.60 6.75
N PHE A 12 -7.77 35.53 7.83
CA PHE A 12 -6.70 34.54 7.99
C PHE A 12 -7.23 33.09 7.94
N SER A 13 -8.39 32.83 8.56
CA SER A 13 -9.02 31.49 8.50
C SER A 13 -9.45 31.12 7.07
N ILE A 14 -9.95 32.08 6.28
CA ILE A 14 -10.34 31.87 4.88
C ILE A 14 -9.10 31.57 4.03
N ILE A 15 -8.03 32.35 4.17
CA ILE A 15 -6.76 32.09 3.45
C ILE A 15 -6.22 30.70 3.82
N GLY A 16 -6.18 30.36 5.10
CA GLY A 16 -5.72 29.04 5.54
C GLY A 16 -6.53 27.91 4.92
N LEU A 17 -7.87 28.03 4.90
CA LEU A 17 -8.74 27.06 4.25
C LEU A 17 -8.51 26.98 2.73
N SER A 18 -8.32 28.13 2.07
CA SER A 18 -8.00 28.19 0.64
C SER A 18 -6.69 27.48 0.31
N LEU A 19 -5.66 27.65 1.15
CA LEU A 19 -4.38 26.95 0.98
C LEU A 19 -4.54 25.43 1.17
N CYS A 20 -5.34 24.99 2.14
CA CYS A 20 -5.66 23.57 2.31
C CYS A 20 -6.36 22.99 1.06
N PHE A 21 -7.36 23.69 0.51
CA PHE A 21 -8.03 23.26 -0.72
C PHE A 21 -7.07 23.27 -1.92
N PHE A 22 -6.21 24.29 -2.04
CA PHE A 22 -5.20 24.36 -3.08
C PHE A 22 -4.28 23.14 -3.05
N SER A 23 -3.70 22.83 -1.89
CA SER A 23 -2.86 21.63 -1.72
C SER A 23 -3.62 20.35 -2.05
N LEU A 24 -4.89 20.24 -1.65
CA LEU A 24 -5.72 19.07 -1.93
C LEU A 24 -5.92 18.86 -3.43
N PHE A 25 -6.25 19.92 -4.17
CA PHE A 25 -6.42 19.81 -5.62
C PHE A 25 -5.12 19.51 -6.36
N LEU A 26 -3.97 19.99 -5.87
CA LEU A 26 -2.66 19.64 -6.42
C LEU A 26 -2.29 18.17 -6.19
N ILE A 27 -2.60 17.64 -4.99
CA ILE A 27 -2.39 16.21 -4.67
C ILE A 27 -3.20 15.32 -5.63
N ASN A 28 -4.37 15.80 -6.07
CA ASN A 28 -5.21 15.16 -7.08
C ASN A 28 -5.58 13.70 -6.73
N ALA A 29 -5.87 13.45 -5.45
CA ALA A 29 -6.29 12.14 -4.95
C ALA A 29 -7.83 12.03 -4.94
N ARG A 30 -8.36 11.01 -5.64
CA ARG A 30 -9.82 10.77 -5.76
C ARG A 30 -10.52 10.62 -4.41
N SER A 31 -9.93 9.86 -3.48
CA SER A 31 -10.48 9.66 -2.13
C SER A 31 -10.50 10.95 -1.30
N ALA A 32 -9.51 11.83 -1.49
CA ALA A 32 -9.46 13.12 -0.82
C ALA A 32 -10.61 14.03 -1.29
N PHE A 33 -10.92 14.04 -2.60
CA PHE A 33 -12.08 14.76 -3.14
C PHE A 33 -13.39 14.24 -2.55
N LEU A 34 -13.58 12.92 -2.53
CA LEU A 34 -14.77 12.30 -1.95
C LEU A 34 -14.91 12.62 -0.46
N GLY A 35 -13.80 12.55 0.29
CA GLY A 35 -13.78 12.83 1.72
C GLY A 35 -14.13 14.28 2.03
N VAL A 36 -13.57 15.25 1.30
CA VAL A 36 -13.92 16.66 1.45
C VAL A 36 -15.33 16.96 1.00
N PHE A 37 -15.79 16.38 -0.10
CA PHE A 37 -17.16 16.57 -0.58
C PHE A 37 -18.19 16.07 0.45
N LEU A 38 -18.00 14.86 0.99
CA LEU A 38 -18.85 14.32 2.05
C LEU A 38 -18.79 15.18 3.31
N SER A 39 -17.59 15.59 3.73
CA SER A 39 -17.40 16.45 4.91
C SER A 39 -18.11 17.79 4.75
N LEU A 40 -18.02 18.42 3.57
CA LEU A 40 -18.68 19.69 3.26
C LEU A 40 -20.19 19.55 3.19
N ILE A 41 -20.73 18.46 2.64
CA ILE A 41 -22.18 18.18 2.66
C ILE A 41 -22.67 18.03 4.09
N ILE A 42 -22.03 17.18 4.89
CA ILE A 42 -22.43 16.95 6.29
C ILE A 42 -22.36 18.26 7.07
N LEU A 43 -21.27 19.02 6.93
CA LEU A 43 -21.10 20.29 7.60
C LEU A 43 -22.14 21.32 7.13
N SER A 44 -22.37 21.45 5.82
CA SER A 44 -23.31 22.44 5.29
C SER A 44 -24.75 22.12 5.69
N SER A 45 -25.17 20.85 5.63
CA SER A 45 -26.51 20.41 6.01
C SER A 45 -26.76 20.56 7.52
N THR A 46 -25.79 20.18 8.36
CA THR A 46 -25.90 20.36 9.80
C THR A 46 -25.96 21.84 10.17
N LEU A 47 -25.09 22.68 9.60
CA LEU A 47 -25.13 24.12 9.85
C LEU A 47 -26.40 24.78 9.34
N ALA A 48 -26.90 24.40 8.15
CA ALA A 48 -28.18 24.90 7.65
C ALA A 48 -29.32 24.61 8.63
N TYR A 49 -29.38 23.39 9.17
CA TYR A 49 -30.34 23.01 10.21
C TYR A 49 -30.20 23.85 11.49
N LEU A 50 -28.97 24.01 12.00
CA LEU A 50 -28.71 24.79 13.22
C LEU A 50 -29.10 26.27 13.06
N TYR A 51 -28.70 26.90 11.95
CA TYR A 51 -29.03 28.30 11.67
C TYR A 51 -30.50 28.52 11.35
N TRP A 52 -31.18 27.52 10.78
CA TRP A 52 -32.62 27.56 10.58
C TRP A 52 -33.38 27.48 11.92
N LYS A 53 -32.98 26.57 12.81
CA LYS A 53 -33.51 26.44 14.18
C LYS A 53 -33.41 27.77 14.97
N GLU A 54 -32.28 28.47 14.82
CA GLU A 54 -32.01 29.77 15.46
C GLU A 54 -32.59 30.98 14.70
N LYS A 55 -33.36 30.77 13.61
CA LYS A 55 -33.91 31.85 12.74
C LYS A 55 -32.84 32.79 12.16
N GLN A 56 -31.61 32.31 11.98
CA GLN A 56 -30.43 33.07 11.54
C GLN A 56 -29.90 32.63 10.16
N LEU A 57 -30.75 32.08 9.29
CA LEU A 57 -30.33 31.46 8.02
C LEU A 57 -29.52 32.40 7.09
N LYS A 58 -29.77 33.71 7.13
CA LYS A 58 -28.97 34.71 6.37
C LYS A 58 -27.48 34.64 6.72
N TYR A 59 -27.15 34.46 8.01
CA TYR A 59 -25.75 34.36 8.45
C TYR A 59 -25.09 33.07 7.95
N PHE A 60 -25.84 31.96 7.88
CA PHE A 60 -25.35 30.73 7.28
C PHE A 60 -24.99 30.92 5.80
N LEU A 61 -25.88 31.52 5.01
CA LEU A 61 -25.64 31.74 3.57
C LEU A 61 -24.39 32.59 3.32
N VAL A 62 -24.18 33.65 4.10
CA VAL A 62 -22.97 34.50 4.02
C VAL A 62 -21.72 33.68 4.33
N ARG A 63 -21.76 32.82 5.36
CA ARG A 63 -20.61 31.97 5.75
C ARG A 63 -20.34 30.88 4.73
N LEU A 64 -21.38 30.30 4.14
CA LEU A 64 -21.28 29.33 3.06
C LEU A 64 -20.64 29.96 1.82
N ALA A 65 -20.99 31.21 1.48
CA ALA A 65 -20.36 31.94 0.38
C ALA A 65 -18.84 32.11 0.58
N PHE A 66 -18.37 32.39 1.81
CA PHE A 66 -16.94 32.46 2.10
C PHE A 66 -16.22 31.11 1.93
N ILE A 67 -16.85 30.01 2.34
CA ILE A 67 -16.29 28.66 2.15
C ILE A 67 -16.26 28.28 0.67
N PHE A 68 -17.34 28.61 -0.05
CA PHE A 68 -17.42 28.41 -1.49
C PHE A 68 -16.32 29.20 -2.22
N LEU A 69 -16.11 30.47 -1.87
CA LEU A 69 -15.02 31.28 -2.41
C LEU A 69 -13.65 30.67 -2.10
N ALA A 70 -13.45 30.22 -0.86
CA ALA A 70 -12.21 29.55 -0.44
C ALA A 70 -11.96 28.23 -1.19
N PHE A 71 -13.00 27.58 -1.71
CA PHE A 71 -12.90 26.35 -2.49
C PHE A 71 -12.67 26.62 -3.99
N VAL A 72 -13.47 27.51 -4.57
CA VAL A 72 -13.55 27.75 -6.03
C VAL A 72 -12.27 28.37 -6.58
N LEU A 73 -11.72 29.39 -5.91
CA LEU A 73 -10.54 30.08 -6.41
C LEU A 73 -9.32 29.13 -6.46
N PRO A 74 -8.97 28.39 -5.38
CA PRO A 74 -7.95 27.35 -5.43
C PRO A 74 -8.20 26.22 -6.43
N PHE A 75 -9.47 25.83 -6.65
CA PHE A 75 -9.81 24.84 -7.66
C PHE A 75 -9.34 25.29 -9.05
N PHE A 76 -9.75 26.48 -9.50
CA PHE A 76 -9.35 26.95 -10.83
C PHE A 76 -7.84 27.18 -10.96
N ILE A 77 -7.18 27.74 -9.93
CA ILE A 77 -5.72 27.95 -9.94
C ILE A 77 -4.99 26.60 -10.04
N SER A 78 -5.39 25.61 -9.26
CA SER A 78 -4.76 24.27 -9.29
C SER A 78 -5.01 23.55 -10.61
N GLN A 79 -6.21 23.63 -11.18
CA GLN A 79 -6.50 23.00 -12.47
C GLN A 79 -5.67 23.63 -13.60
N GLN A 80 -5.53 24.96 -13.61
CA GLN A 80 -4.69 25.65 -14.58
C GLN A 80 -3.21 25.22 -14.45
N SER A 81 -2.72 25.11 -13.21
CA SER A 81 -1.36 24.63 -12.93
C SER A 81 -1.17 23.19 -13.43
N LEU A 82 -2.10 22.28 -13.16
CA LEU A 82 -2.06 20.88 -13.60
C LEU A 82 -2.14 20.75 -15.12
N VAL A 83 -3.01 21.52 -15.80
CA VAL A 83 -3.07 21.56 -17.27
C VAL A 83 -1.72 21.96 -17.85
N ASN A 84 -1.10 23.01 -17.32
CA ASN A 84 0.23 23.43 -17.78
C ASN A 84 1.30 22.37 -17.52
N ALA A 85 1.25 21.68 -16.39
CA ALA A 85 2.17 20.57 -16.09
C ALA A 85 1.99 19.38 -17.05
N THR A 86 0.75 19.07 -17.46
CA THR A 86 0.46 17.95 -18.39
C THR A 86 0.87 18.21 -19.84
N LYS A 87 1.03 19.47 -20.26
CA LYS A 87 1.54 19.81 -21.61
C LYS A 87 2.94 19.24 -21.87
N ASN A 88 3.74 19.03 -20.82
CA ASN A 88 5.07 18.43 -20.90
C ASN A 88 5.05 16.90 -21.02
N LYS A 89 3.91 16.28 -21.38
CA LYS A 89 3.72 14.81 -21.54
C LYS A 89 4.11 13.98 -20.31
N SER A 90 4.11 14.57 -19.12
CA SER A 90 4.32 13.78 -17.90
C SER A 90 3.03 13.00 -17.60
N ASN A 91 3.12 11.67 -17.52
CA ASN A 91 2.00 10.80 -17.10
C ASN A 91 1.71 10.90 -15.58
N THR A 92 2.50 11.67 -14.83
CA THR A 92 2.42 11.79 -13.37
C THR A 92 1.25 12.65 -12.93
N TYR A 93 0.95 13.72 -13.67
CA TYR A 93 -0.08 14.70 -13.34
C TYR A 93 -1.33 14.53 -14.21
N GLY A 94 -2.49 14.88 -13.66
CA GLY A 94 -3.77 14.86 -14.36
C GLY A 94 -4.70 15.90 -13.77
N THR A 95 -5.71 16.32 -14.50
CA THR A 95 -6.76 17.19 -13.97
C THR A 95 -7.79 16.36 -13.20
N VAL A 96 -8.69 17.00 -12.45
CA VAL A 96 -9.79 16.30 -11.78
C VAL A 96 -10.68 15.57 -12.80
N ALA A 97 -10.93 16.20 -13.95
CA ALA A 97 -11.71 15.60 -15.03
C ALA A 97 -11.08 14.31 -15.57
N SER A 98 -9.76 14.29 -15.80
CA SER A 98 -9.07 13.07 -16.27
C SER A 98 -9.03 11.97 -15.20
N ARG A 99 -9.03 12.34 -13.92
CA ARG A 99 -9.16 11.36 -12.83
C ARG A 99 -10.54 10.75 -12.75
N LEU A 100 -11.60 11.52 -13.02
CA LEU A 100 -12.98 11.02 -13.03
C LEU A 100 -13.24 10.11 -14.23
N SER A 101 -12.75 10.46 -15.42
CA SER A 101 -12.94 9.61 -16.61
C SER A 101 -12.29 8.23 -16.45
N GLY A 102 -11.08 8.17 -15.88
CA GLY A 102 -10.38 6.89 -15.64
C GLY A 102 -10.98 6.01 -14.53
N ILE A 103 -12.17 6.31 -14.00
CA ILE A 103 -12.92 5.40 -13.11
C ILE A 103 -13.70 4.37 -13.93
N ALA A 104 -14.24 4.77 -15.08
CA ALA A 104 -15.03 3.89 -15.93
C ALA A 104 -14.24 2.67 -16.44
N ASP A 105 -12.92 2.81 -16.58
CA ASP A 105 -12.03 1.75 -17.06
C ASP A 105 -11.59 0.75 -15.97
N GLN A 106 -11.91 1.00 -14.70
CA GLN A 106 -11.39 0.27 -13.52
C GLN A 106 -12.37 -0.77 -12.95
N THR A 107 -12.97 -1.58 -13.81
CA THR A 107 -14.06 -2.52 -13.47
C THR A 107 -13.63 -3.95 -13.13
N SER A 108 -12.37 -4.32 -13.32
CA SER A 108 -11.88 -5.70 -13.12
C SER A 108 -10.59 -5.75 -12.29
N GLU A 109 -10.25 -6.92 -11.73
CA GLU A 109 -8.97 -7.10 -11.01
C GLU A 109 -7.74 -6.81 -11.90
N ASN A 110 -7.85 -7.05 -13.21
CA ASN A 110 -6.81 -6.75 -14.19
C ASN A 110 -6.65 -5.25 -14.45
N SER A 111 -7.73 -4.47 -14.35
CA SER A 111 -7.69 -3.00 -14.51
C SER A 111 -7.62 -2.23 -13.18
N ASN A 112 -7.88 -2.91 -12.06
CA ASN A 112 -7.81 -2.37 -10.71
C ASN A 112 -7.39 -3.44 -9.70
N ILE A 113 -6.10 -3.48 -9.40
CA ILE A 113 -5.51 -4.44 -8.45
C ILE A 113 -6.11 -4.36 -7.04
N ARG A 114 -6.71 -3.22 -6.64
CA ARG A 114 -7.32 -3.08 -5.32
C ARG A 114 -8.48 -4.06 -5.12
N LEU A 115 -9.20 -4.42 -6.19
CA LEU A 115 -10.27 -5.42 -6.12
C LEU A 115 -9.72 -6.80 -5.72
N ALA A 116 -8.56 -7.18 -6.26
CA ALA A 116 -7.88 -8.41 -5.87
C ALA A 116 -7.37 -8.34 -4.43
N TYR A 117 -6.85 -7.19 -3.98
CA TYR A 117 -6.46 -7.00 -2.59
C TYR A 117 -7.66 -7.15 -1.65
N TRP A 118 -8.81 -6.58 -2.00
CA TRP A 118 -10.02 -6.65 -1.17
C TRP A 118 -10.57 -8.07 -1.11
N LYS A 119 -10.63 -8.76 -2.25
CA LYS A 119 -10.98 -10.17 -2.32
C LYS A 119 -10.04 -11.04 -1.49
N GLY A 120 -8.73 -10.84 -1.61
CA GLY A 120 -7.74 -11.54 -0.80
C GLY A 120 -7.93 -11.30 0.70
N SER A 121 -8.18 -10.04 1.10
CA SER A 121 -8.47 -9.67 2.48
C SER A 121 -9.74 -10.36 2.99
N TRP A 122 -10.78 -10.45 2.18
CA TRP A 122 -12.02 -11.15 2.53
C TRP A 122 -11.79 -12.65 2.74
N GLU A 123 -10.96 -13.28 1.91
CA GLU A 123 -10.58 -14.68 2.09
C GLU A 123 -9.74 -14.90 3.36
N LEU A 124 -8.93 -13.93 3.77
CA LEU A 124 -8.25 -13.96 5.07
C LEU A 124 -9.24 -13.86 6.24
N ILE A 125 -10.20 -12.94 6.16
CA ILE A 125 -11.25 -12.75 7.17
C ILE A 125 -12.03 -14.05 7.35
N LYS A 126 -12.46 -14.71 6.26
CA LYS A 126 -13.17 -16.00 6.33
C LYS A 126 -12.35 -17.09 7.01
N LYS A 127 -11.04 -17.14 6.76
CA LYS A 127 -10.14 -18.15 7.33
C LYS A 127 -9.86 -17.92 8.81
N ARG A 128 -9.79 -16.66 9.27
CA ARG A 128 -9.47 -16.30 10.66
C ARG A 128 -10.34 -15.14 11.17
N PRO A 129 -11.65 -15.33 11.35
CA PRO A 129 -12.59 -14.24 11.60
C PRO A 129 -12.42 -13.57 12.96
N LEU A 130 -11.91 -14.28 13.98
CA LEU A 130 -11.86 -13.77 15.35
C LEU A 130 -10.57 -13.00 15.65
N LEU A 131 -9.42 -13.54 15.28
CA LEU A 131 -8.10 -12.98 15.63
C LEU A 131 -7.30 -12.51 14.42
N GLY A 132 -7.78 -12.77 13.20
CA GLY A 132 -7.04 -12.48 11.98
C GLY A 132 -5.72 -13.24 11.86
N VAL A 133 -4.83 -12.73 11.00
CA VAL A 133 -3.49 -13.29 10.77
C VAL A 133 -2.36 -12.63 11.58
N GLY A 134 -2.70 -11.70 12.46
CA GLY A 134 -1.78 -10.83 13.21
C GLY A 134 -1.59 -9.46 12.54
N TYR A 135 -1.43 -8.42 13.36
CA TYR A 135 -1.22 -7.04 12.91
C TYR A 135 0.05 -6.89 12.04
N GLY A 136 -0.08 -6.19 10.91
CA GLY A 136 0.99 -5.95 9.94
C GLY A 136 1.34 -7.17 9.06
N ASN A 137 0.60 -8.28 9.16
CA ASN A 137 0.88 -9.50 8.39
C ASN A 137 0.15 -9.57 7.04
N TRP A 138 -0.79 -8.68 6.71
CA TRP A 138 -1.49 -8.69 5.42
C TRP A 138 -0.50 -8.76 4.27
N LYS A 139 0.59 -7.99 4.37
CA LYS A 139 1.68 -7.92 3.41
C LYS A 139 2.38 -9.27 3.15
N VAL A 140 2.34 -10.20 4.10
CA VAL A 140 2.88 -11.58 3.98
C VAL A 140 1.90 -12.51 3.26
N TYR A 141 0.60 -12.24 3.36
CA TYR A 141 -0.44 -13.05 2.73
C TYR A 141 -0.89 -12.52 1.36
N ALA A 142 -0.69 -11.23 1.07
CA ALA A 142 -1.02 -10.61 -0.21
C ALA A 142 -0.49 -11.36 -1.44
N PRO A 143 0.72 -11.96 -1.44
CA PRO A 143 1.21 -12.74 -2.58
C PRO A 143 0.31 -13.91 -3.00
N LEU A 144 -0.46 -14.50 -2.08
CA LEU A 144 -1.40 -15.60 -2.38
C LEU A 144 -2.48 -15.22 -3.39
N TYR A 145 -2.77 -13.92 -3.50
CA TYR A 145 -3.88 -13.40 -4.28
C TYR A 145 -3.42 -12.52 -5.45
N THR A 146 -2.12 -12.20 -5.52
CA THR A 146 -1.59 -11.16 -6.42
C THR A 146 -0.47 -11.65 -7.33
N SER A 147 0.09 -12.85 -7.09
CA SER A 147 1.24 -13.38 -7.86
C SER A 147 0.95 -13.60 -9.34
N THR A 148 -0.32 -13.78 -9.72
CA THR A 148 -0.81 -13.92 -11.10
C THR A 148 -1.39 -12.62 -11.68
N LEU A 149 -1.29 -11.51 -10.96
CA LEU A 149 -1.83 -10.21 -11.38
C LEU A 149 -0.75 -9.13 -11.48
N LEU A 150 0.22 -9.16 -10.58
CA LEU A 150 1.30 -8.18 -10.53
C LEU A 150 2.53 -8.65 -11.30
N ASN A 151 3.06 -7.75 -12.12
CA ASN A 151 4.32 -7.98 -12.82
C ASN A 151 5.50 -7.82 -11.86
N ASP A 152 6.52 -8.61 -12.11
CA ASP A 152 7.86 -8.46 -11.55
C ASP A 152 7.91 -8.30 -10.02
N ASN A 153 8.58 -7.28 -9.48
CA ASN A 153 8.70 -7.03 -8.04
C ASN A 153 7.66 -6.01 -7.53
N ILE A 154 6.61 -5.75 -8.30
CA ILE A 154 5.51 -4.89 -7.84
C ILE A 154 4.79 -5.58 -6.68
N PHE A 155 4.55 -4.81 -5.63
CA PHE A 155 3.98 -5.26 -4.37
C PHE A 155 3.19 -4.12 -3.71
N SER A 156 2.17 -4.46 -2.93
CA SER A 156 1.50 -3.53 -2.03
C SER A 156 1.56 -4.07 -0.61
N LYS A 157 1.84 -3.19 0.35
CA LYS A 157 1.80 -3.52 1.78
C LYS A 157 0.41 -3.39 2.42
N HIS A 158 -0.54 -2.75 1.73
CA HIS A 158 -1.93 -2.57 2.19
C HIS A 158 -2.95 -2.96 1.12
N PRO A 159 -4.16 -3.37 1.53
CA PRO A 159 -5.29 -3.48 0.63
C PRO A 159 -5.92 -2.14 0.25
N HIS A 160 -5.43 -1.01 0.78
CA HIS A 160 -6.02 0.33 0.60
C HIS A 160 -7.46 0.42 1.11
N ASN A 161 -7.73 -0.23 2.24
CA ASN A 161 -8.97 -0.14 2.99
C ASN A 161 -8.68 -0.63 4.42
N ASP A 162 -8.53 0.32 5.35
CA ASP A 162 -8.18 0.04 6.75
C ASP A 162 -9.22 -0.86 7.42
N PHE A 163 -10.51 -0.79 7.03
CA PHE A 163 -11.55 -1.60 7.66
C PHE A 163 -11.36 -3.10 7.39
N ILE A 164 -11.15 -3.47 6.14
CA ILE A 164 -10.92 -4.89 5.77
C ILE A 164 -9.51 -5.35 6.15
N GLU A 165 -8.54 -4.44 6.18
CA GLU A 165 -7.18 -4.73 6.68
C GLU A 165 -7.23 -5.10 8.16
N ILE A 166 -7.80 -4.23 8.99
CA ILE A 166 -7.98 -4.48 10.43
C ILE A 166 -8.77 -5.78 10.65
N ALA A 167 -9.84 -6.02 9.89
CA ALA A 167 -10.60 -7.26 10.00
C ALA A 167 -9.76 -8.50 9.62
N GLY A 168 -8.96 -8.44 8.56
CA GLY A 168 -8.12 -9.55 8.11
C GLY A 168 -6.93 -9.83 9.04
N GLU A 169 -6.35 -8.78 9.61
CA GLU A 169 -5.16 -8.87 10.45
C GLU A 169 -5.47 -9.13 11.92
N THR A 170 -6.53 -8.53 12.46
CA THR A 170 -6.84 -8.57 13.90
C THR A 170 -8.25 -9.08 14.20
N GLY A 171 -9.00 -9.48 13.17
CA GLY A 171 -10.32 -10.07 13.30
C GLY A 171 -11.48 -9.08 13.26
N ILE A 172 -12.66 -9.62 12.98
CA ILE A 172 -13.94 -8.91 12.93
C ILE A 172 -14.21 -8.16 14.25
N PRO A 173 -13.97 -8.74 15.45
CA PRO A 173 -14.21 -8.01 16.70
C PRO A 173 -13.45 -6.68 16.78
N ASN A 174 -12.16 -6.65 16.41
CA ASN A 174 -11.39 -5.41 16.43
C ASN A 174 -11.84 -4.43 15.33
N SER A 175 -12.21 -4.94 14.15
CA SER A 175 -12.80 -4.10 13.10
C SER A 175 -14.11 -3.43 13.54
N LEU A 176 -14.96 -4.14 14.28
CA LEU A 176 -16.19 -3.57 14.84
C LEU A 176 -15.88 -2.51 15.90
N LEU A 177 -14.86 -2.71 16.73
CA LEU A 177 -14.39 -1.68 17.67
C LEU A 177 -13.91 -0.44 16.93
N PHE A 178 -13.15 -0.59 15.86
CA PHE A 178 -12.70 0.53 15.04
C PHE A 178 -13.88 1.30 14.41
N ILE A 179 -14.85 0.59 13.82
CA ILE A 179 -16.08 1.19 13.27
C ILE A 179 -16.89 1.90 14.38
N SER A 180 -16.90 1.33 15.59
CA SER A 180 -17.64 1.90 16.71
C SER A 180 -17.17 3.30 17.11
N ILE A 181 -15.91 3.67 16.83
CA ILE A 181 -15.40 5.02 17.10
C ILE A 181 -16.15 6.07 16.27
N PHE A 182 -16.39 5.78 14.98
CA PHE A 182 -17.15 6.67 14.10
C PHE A 182 -18.64 6.69 14.45
N ALA A 183 -19.21 5.54 14.82
CA ALA A 183 -20.59 5.46 15.29
C ALA A 183 -20.79 6.25 16.58
N LEU A 184 -19.83 6.17 17.51
CA LEU A 184 -19.82 6.96 18.74
C LEU A 184 -19.70 8.45 18.43
N ALA A 185 -18.82 8.85 17.51
CA ALA A 185 -18.69 10.24 17.11
C ALA A 185 -20.01 10.80 16.54
N LEU A 186 -20.70 10.03 15.69
CA LEU A 186 -22.03 10.41 15.19
C LEU A 186 -23.03 10.53 16.35
N PHE A 187 -23.07 9.54 17.25
CA PHE A 187 -23.97 9.53 18.40
C PHE A 187 -23.74 10.76 19.32
N LEU A 188 -22.49 11.07 19.66
CA LEU A 188 -22.14 12.22 20.51
C LEU A 188 -22.49 13.55 19.84
N THR A 189 -22.33 13.65 18.51
CA THR A 189 -22.73 14.82 17.73
C THR A 189 -24.25 15.03 17.79
N ILE A 190 -25.02 13.97 17.55
CA ILE A 190 -26.49 14.02 17.66
C ILE A 190 -26.93 14.37 19.09
N LYS A 191 -26.31 13.77 20.10
CA LYS A 191 -26.61 14.08 21.51
C LYS A 191 -26.27 15.52 21.88
N THR A 192 -25.22 16.09 21.30
CA THR A 192 -24.84 17.49 21.49
C THR A 192 -25.87 18.42 20.85
N ILE A 193 -26.25 18.18 19.59
CA ILE A 193 -27.20 19.02 18.84
C ILE A 193 -28.63 18.97 19.41
N ARG A 194 -29.01 17.83 20.00
CA ARG A 194 -30.34 17.64 20.60
C ARG A 194 -30.43 18.05 22.07
N ASN A 195 -29.33 18.51 22.66
CA ASN A 195 -29.33 18.93 24.06
C ASN A 195 -30.04 20.29 24.17
N SER A 196 -30.92 20.49 25.16
CA SER A 196 -31.56 21.78 25.37
C SER A 196 -30.59 22.84 25.92
N ASN A 197 -29.51 22.41 26.56
CA ASN A 197 -28.53 23.27 27.21
C ASN A 197 -27.32 23.58 26.30
N SER A 198 -27.29 23.07 25.07
CA SER A 198 -26.19 23.38 24.14
C SER A 198 -26.35 24.77 23.54
N SER A 199 -25.25 25.52 23.54
CA SER A 199 -25.17 26.75 22.76
C SER A 199 -24.98 26.42 21.27
N LEU A 200 -25.41 27.32 20.37
CA LEU A 200 -25.14 27.21 18.93
C LEU A 200 -23.65 26.97 18.62
N ASN A 201 -22.75 27.61 19.37
CA ASN A 201 -21.30 27.41 19.20
C ASN A 201 -20.87 25.97 19.53
N THR A 202 -21.40 25.39 20.62
CA THR A 202 -21.15 23.99 20.99
C THR A 202 -21.63 23.04 19.90
N GLU A 203 -22.82 23.29 19.35
CA GLU A 203 -23.40 22.48 18.27
C GLU A 203 -22.57 22.58 16.98
N ILE A 204 -22.10 23.78 16.63
CA ILE A 204 -21.22 24.01 15.48
C ILE A 204 -19.87 23.29 15.65
N VAL A 205 -19.26 23.34 16.84
CA VAL A 205 -17.98 22.65 17.11
C VAL A 205 -18.14 21.14 16.97
N ALA A 206 -19.24 20.56 17.47
CA ALA A 206 -19.53 19.14 17.30
C ALA A 206 -19.65 18.77 15.81
N SER A 207 -20.39 19.57 15.04
CA SER A 207 -20.57 19.35 13.59
C SER A 207 -19.25 19.43 12.81
N ILE A 208 -18.37 20.38 13.13
CA ILE A 208 -17.04 20.50 12.50
C ILE A 208 -16.15 19.30 12.84
N ALA A 209 -16.11 18.91 14.12
CA ALA A 209 -15.30 17.78 14.56
C ALA A 209 -15.78 16.47 13.91
N PHE A 210 -17.10 16.25 13.85
CA PHE A 210 -17.66 15.09 13.16
C PHE A 210 -17.40 15.10 11.65
N ALA A 211 -17.55 16.24 10.99
CA ALA A 211 -17.22 16.37 9.56
C ALA A 211 -15.74 16.00 9.30
N ALA A 212 -14.80 16.45 10.14
CA ALA A 212 -13.39 16.05 10.02
C ALA A 212 -13.19 14.52 10.15
N LEU A 213 -13.89 13.88 11.09
CA LEU A 213 -13.86 12.42 11.27
C LEU A 213 -14.44 11.67 10.06
N THR A 214 -15.43 12.25 9.35
CA THR A 214 -15.96 11.65 8.12
C THR A 214 -14.95 11.69 6.97
N GLY A 215 -14.11 12.74 6.90
CA GLY A 215 -12.99 12.81 5.97
C GLY A 215 -11.98 11.69 6.22
N TYR A 216 -11.62 11.44 7.49
CA TYR A 216 -10.79 10.31 7.87
C TYR A 216 -11.45 8.97 7.50
N PHE A 217 -12.74 8.80 7.79
CA PHE A 217 -13.48 7.57 7.46
C PHE A 217 -13.41 7.24 5.97
N VAL A 218 -13.60 8.24 5.10
CA VAL A 218 -13.49 8.06 3.65
C VAL A 218 -12.07 7.73 3.24
N ASP A 219 -11.05 8.39 3.82
CA ASP A 219 -9.66 8.05 3.52
C ASP A 219 -9.32 6.63 3.97
N ALA A 220 -9.81 6.20 5.13
CA ALA A 220 -9.68 4.83 5.65
C ALA A 220 -10.37 3.78 4.76
N MET A 221 -11.44 4.16 4.05
CA MET A 221 -12.14 3.25 3.12
C MET A 221 -11.35 2.98 1.83
N PHE A 222 -10.50 3.92 1.41
CA PHE A 222 -9.84 3.88 0.09
C PHE A 222 -8.31 3.99 0.14
N ASN A 223 -7.72 4.17 1.32
CA ASN A 223 -6.29 4.26 1.60
C ASN A 223 -5.99 3.67 2.99
N PHE A 224 -4.97 4.19 3.65
CA PHE A 224 -4.39 3.69 4.91
C PHE A 224 -3.94 4.86 5.83
N PRO A 225 -4.83 5.80 6.19
CA PRO A 225 -4.50 6.88 7.13
C PRO A 225 -4.03 6.37 8.49
N GLY A 226 -4.40 5.13 8.87
CA GLY A 226 -3.90 4.40 10.04
C GLY A 226 -2.38 4.46 10.22
N GLU A 227 -1.64 4.35 9.13
CA GLU A 227 -0.17 4.30 9.15
C GLU A 227 0.52 5.66 9.22
N ARG A 228 -0.23 6.76 9.11
CA ARG A 228 0.34 8.11 8.98
C ARG A 228 0.26 8.83 10.32
N PRO A 229 1.38 9.01 11.05
CA PRO A 229 1.34 9.57 12.41
C PRO A 229 0.71 10.98 12.46
N ASN A 230 0.97 11.79 11.44
CA ASN A 230 0.38 13.13 11.30
C ASN A 230 -1.15 13.10 11.14
N VAL A 231 -1.69 12.08 10.45
CA VAL A 231 -3.15 11.91 10.29
C VAL A 231 -3.77 11.36 11.56
N GLN A 232 -3.09 10.42 12.25
CA GLN A 232 -3.52 9.90 13.55
C GLN A 232 -3.62 10.99 14.61
N LEU A 233 -2.68 11.93 14.64
CA LEU A 233 -2.73 13.07 15.55
C LEU A 233 -3.98 13.94 15.31
N LEU A 234 -4.31 14.22 14.05
CA LEU A 234 -5.50 15.01 13.70
C LEU A 234 -6.79 14.25 14.00
N PHE A 235 -6.82 12.93 13.79
CA PHE A 235 -7.93 12.07 14.16
C PHE A 235 -8.18 12.09 15.67
N ALA A 236 -7.13 11.89 16.47
CA ALA A 236 -7.20 11.95 17.93
C ALA A 236 -7.65 13.34 18.43
N LEU A 237 -7.13 14.41 17.82
CA LEU A 237 -7.52 15.78 18.14
C LEU A 237 -9.00 16.04 17.84
N ALA A 238 -9.50 15.63 16.66
CA ALA A 238 -10.91 15.79 16.30
C ALA A 238 -11.83 15.02 17.27
N LEU A 239 -11.46 13.79 17.64
CA LEU A 239 -12.19 13.00 18.61
C LEU A 239 -12.18 13.63 20.01
N ALA A 240 -11.02 14.14 20.45
CA ALA A 240 -10.87 14.82 21.73
C ALA A 240 -11.69 16.11 21.81
N ILE A 241 -11.72 16.91 20.73
CA ILE A 241 -12.56 18.11 20.62
C ILE A 241 -14.04 17.71 20.75
N LEU A 242 -14.49 16.70 19.99
CA LEU A 242 -15.88 16.25 20.03
C LEU A 242 -16.28 15.74 21.42
N LEU A 243 -15.43 14.92 22.04
CA LEU A 243 -15.68 14.35 23.37
C LEU A 243 -15.72 15.44 24.43
N THR A 244 -14.75 16.35 24.45
CA THR A 244 -14.69 17.45 25.41
C THR A 244 -15.90 18.38 25.27
N ASN A 245 -16.29 18.67 24.03
CA ASN A 245 -17.45 19.49 23.71
C ASN A 245 -18.78 18.84 24.14
N TRP A 246 -18.87 17.51 24.14
CA TRP A 246 -20.02 16.80 24.70
C TRP A 246 -19.98 16.75 26.24
N ILE A 247 -18.81 16.51 26.84
CA ILE A 247 -18.62 16.47 28.30
C ILE A 247 -18.94 17.82 28.93
N SER A 248 -18.61 18.94 28.28
CA SER A 248 -18.90 20.28 28.81
C SER A 248 -20.39 20.59 28.97
N LEU A 249 -21.27 19.77 28.38
CA LEU A 249 -22.72 19.88 28.57
C LEU A 249 -23.24 19.11 29.80
N LYS A 250 -22.40 18.30 30.42
CA LYS A 250 -22.75 17.56 31.63
C LYS A 250 -22.49 18.45 32.84
N PRO A 251 -23.40 18.45 33.84
CA PRO A 251 -23.11 19.11 35.10
C PRO A 251 -21.84 18.50 35.69
N THR A 252 -20.94 19.35 36.16
CA THR A 252 -19.78 18.93 36.95
C THR A 252 -20.30 18.29 38.22
N LYS A 253 -20.29 16.96 38.27
CA LYS A 253 -20.49 16.22 39.51
C LYS A 253 -19.12 15.96 40.10
N ASP A 254 -18.89 16.43 41.32
CA ASP A 254 -17.74 16.04 42.12
C ASP A 254 -17.92 14.57 42.52
N LEU A 255 -17.65 13.67 41.57
CA LEU A 255 -17.56 12.25 41.85
C LEU A 255 -16.24 12.02 42.59
N PRO A 256 -16.24 11.31 43.74
CA PRO A 256 -15.00 10.93 44.39
C PRO A 256 -14.17 10.11 43.39
N THR A 257 -13.04 10.67 42.98
CA THR A 257 -12.17 9.99 42.02
C THR A 257 -11.48 8.84 42.75
N ASN A 258 -11.66 7.60 42.26
CA ASN A 258 -10.87 6.48 42.77
C ASN A 258 -9.42 6.63 42.29
N PHE A 259 -8.63 7.38 43.06
CA PHE A 259 -7.23 7.68 42.77
C PHE A 259 -6.40 6.41 42.53
N GLY A 260 -6.72 5.31 43.22
CA GLY A 260 -6.04 4.02 43.02
C GLY A 260 -6.26 3.44 41.63
N LEU A 261 -7.51 3.44 41.14
CA LEU A 261 -7.85 2.90 39.83
C LEU A 261 -7.30 3.78 38.69
N VAL A 262 -7.43 5.11 38.80
CA VAL A 262 -6.89 6.04 37.80
C VAL A 262 -5.36 5.93 37.73
N LYS A 263 -4.69 5.93 38.89
CA LYS A 263 -3.23 5.74 38.94
C LYS A 263 -2.80 4.42 38.32
N SER A 264 -3.50 3.32 38.62
CA SER A 264 -3.19 2.00 38.06
C SER A 264 -3.38 1.97 36.53
N PHE A 265 -4.48 2.53 36.04
CA PHE A 265 -4.74 2.64 34.61
C PHE A 265 -3.69 3.49 33.91
N SER A 266 -3.36 4.67 34.45
CA SER A 266 -2.32 5.55 33.90
C SER A 266 -0.94 4.88 33.88
N MET A 267 -0.58 4.12 34.92
CA MET A 267 0.67 3.36 34.95
C MET A 267 0.69 2.26 33.88
N ILE A 268 -0.41 1.53 33.69
CA ILE A 268 -0.53 0.52 32.63
C ILE A 268 -0.40 1.17 31.25
N MET A 269 -1.10 2.27 31.00
CA MET A 269 -1.02 2.99 29.73
C MET A 269 0.39 3.53 29.48
N LEU A 270 1.07 4.03 30.51
CA LEU A 270 2.45 4.47 30.40
C LEU A 270 3.38 3.30 30.02
N LEU A 271 3.22 2.13 30.65
CA LEU A 271 3.99 0.92 30.31
C LEU A 271 3.74 0.49 28.86
N VAL A 272 2.49 0.53 28.39
CA VAL A 272 2.13 0.23 26.99
C VAL A 272 2.80 1.24 26.04
N CYS A 273 2.80 2.53 26.37
CA CYS A 273 3.48 3.55 25.57
C CYS A 273 4.99 3.33 25.51
N VAL A 274 5.64 3.00 26.64
CA VAL A 274 7.07 2.67 26.67
C VAL A 274 7.38 1.45 25.80
N GLY A 275 6.55 0.40 25.87
CA GLY A 275 6.66 -0.77 25.00
C GLY A 275 6.49 -0.43 23.52
N ALA A 276 5.51 0.40 23.17
CA ALA A 276 5.29 0.87 21.80
C ALA A 276 6.48 1.69 21.28
N VAL A 277 7.05 2.59 22.10
CA VAL A 277 8.26 3.35 21.74
C VAL A 277 9.45 2.42 21.51
N TYR A 278 9.64 1.41 22.36
CA TYR A 278 10.70 0.40 22.19
C TYR A 278 10.56 -0.36 20.86
N VAL A 279 9.36 -0.86 20.54
CA VAL A 279 9.11 -1.56 19.28
C VAL A 279 9.38 -0.65 18.08
N ASN A 280 8.91 0.61 18.12
CA ASN A 280 9.15 1.57 17.05
C ASN A 280 10.64 1.93 16.91
N ALA A 281 11.40 2.02 18.01
CA ALA A 281 12.85 2.23 17.96
C ALA A 281 13.57 1.04 17.29
N MET A 282 13.11 -0.19 17.54
CA MET A 282 13.64 -1.39 16.88
C MET A 282 13.30 -1.43 15.39
N VAL A 283 12.06 -1.09 15.02
CA VAL A 283 11.66 -0.93 13.61
C VAL A 283 12.52 0.13 12.92
N TYR A 284 12.73 1.29 13.55
CA TYR A 284 13.57 2.35 13.00
C TYR A 284 15.03 1.91 12.80
N LYS A 285 15.61 1.20 13.79
CA LYS A 285 16.95 0.61 13.67
C LYS A 285 17.02 -0.39 12.51
N SER A 286 16.00 -1.25 12.38
CA SER A 286 15.90 -2.20 11.27
C SER A 286 15.82 -1.47 9.93
N SER A 287 14.98 -0.43 9.79
CA SER A 287 14.82 0.33 8.55
C SER A 287 16.11 1.03 8.13
N LYS A 288 16.92 1.54 9.08
CA LYS A 288 18.27 2.05 8.78
C LYS A 288 19.18 0.96 8.22
N ALA A 289 19.21 -0.20 8.86
CA ALA A 289 20.00 -1.33 8.39
C ALA A 289 19.56 -1.80 6.99
N GLN A 290 18.25 -1.87 6.73
CA GLN A 290 17.70 -2.18 5.41
C GLN A 290 18.16 -1.18 4.36
N TYR A 291 18.04 0.12 4.64
CA TYR A 291 18.50 1.18 3.73
C TYR A 291 19.99 1.01 3.39
N ILE A 292 20.84 0.74 4.40
CA ILE A 292 22.27 0.51 4.18
C ILE A 292 22.50 -0.71 3.28
N THR A 293 21.89 -1.86 3.60
CA THR A 293 22.10 -3.10 2.83
C THR A 293 21.55 -3.02 1.41
N ASP A 294 20.44 -2.30 1.22
CA ASP A 294 19.82 -2.16 -0.09
C ASP A 294 20.68 -1.28 -1.00
N ASN A 295 21.26 -0.19 -0.47
CA ASN A 295 22.20 0.64 -1.22
C ASN A 295 23.53 -0.08 -1.49
N ASP A 296 24.01 -0.90 -0.56
CA ASP A 296 25.24 -1.68 -0.73
C ASP A 296 25.11 -2.66 -1.92
N PHE A 297 23.96 -3.33 -2.05
CA PHE A 297 23.67 -4.16 -3.22
C PHE A 297 23.34 -3.36 -4.48
N ALA A 298 22.67 -2.22 -4.37
CA ALA A 298 22.38 -1.38 -5.53
C ALA A 298 23.65 -0.80 -6.17
N ALA A 299 24.67 -0.48 -5.35
CA ALA A 299 25.96 0.05 -5.82
C ALA A 299 26.74 -0.93 -6.70
N ILE A 300 26.46 -2.23 -6.59
CA ILE A 300 27.12 -3.29 -7.37
C ILE A 300 26.18 -3.92 -8.41
N ASP A 301 24.95 -3.40 -8.53
CA ASP A 301 23.97 -3.96 -9.45
C ASP A 301 24.44 -3.81 -10.90
N ASN A 302 24.28 -4.86 -11.70
CA ASN A 302 24.78 -4.94 -13.08
C ASN A 302 26.30 -4.83 -13.25
N ILE A 303 27.10 -4.90 -12.18
CA ILE A 303 28.57 -4.97 -12.27
C ILE A 303 29.00 -6.43 -12.12
N PRO A 304 29.52 -7.08 -13.18
CA PRO A 304 29.92 -8.48 -13.10
C PRO A 304 30.97 -8.71 -12.01
N ASN A 305 30.78 -9.76 -11.21
CA ASN A 305 31.68 -10.18 -10.13
C ASN A 305 31.95 -9.14 -9.02
N ALA A 306 31.22 -8.02 -9.00
CA ALA A 306 31.33 -7.06 -7.90
C ALA A 306 30.80 -7.67 -6.58
N LEU A 307 31.52 -7.34 -5.50
CA LEU A 307 31.21 -7.75 -4.14
C LEU A 307 30.65 -6.57 -3.35
N PRO A 308 29.69 -6.81 -2.45
CA PRO A 308 29.19 -5.76 -1.56
C PRO A 308 30.32 -5.27 -0.65
N LYS A 309 30.22 -4.03 -0.19
CA LYS A 309 31.21 -3.43 0.71
C LYS A 309 31.18 -4.10 2.08
N LEU A 310 30.00 -4.47 2.56
CA LEU A 310 29.80 -5.05 3.89
C LEU A 310 29.91 -6.57 3.86
N LYS A 311 30.38 -7.14 4.98
CA LYS A 311 30.38 -8.59 5.23
C LYS A 311 29.13 -9.04 5.97
N PHE A 312 28.83 -10.33 5.89
CA PHE A 312 27.69 -10.95 6.55
C PHE A 312 27.65 -10.68 8.05
N ASP A 313 28.77 -10.77 8.77
CA ASP A 313 28.79 -10.60 10.21
C ASP A 313 28.50 -9.15 10.63
N GLU A 314 28.98 -8.16 9.84
CA GLU A 314 28.61 -6.76 10.02
C GLU A 314 27.11 -6.56 9.84
N VAL A 315 26.56 -7.11 8.75
CA VAL A 315 25.14 -7.04 8.42
C VAL A 315 24.28 -7.71 9.49
N LYS A 316 24.69 -8.89 9.96
CA LYS A 316 24.00 -9.63 11.01
C LYS A 316 23.89 -8.80 12.30
N ASN A 317 24.95 -8.08 12.66
CA ASN A 317 25.02 -7.27 13.88
C ASN A 317 24.28 -5.93 13.76
N MET A 318 24.11 -5.39 12.55
CA MET A 318 23.29 -4.19 12.32
C MET A 318 21.80 -4.42 12.61
N PHE A 319 21.28 -5.60 12.24
CA PHE A 319 19.86 -5.89 12.35
C PHE A 319 19.44 -6.21 13.80
N PRO A 320 18.39 -5.55 14.32
CA PRO A 320 17.77 -5.92 15.59
C PRO A 320 17.07 -7.29 15.52
N SER A 321 16.63 -7.80 16.66
CA SER A 321 15.86 -9.05 16.77
C SER A 321 14.48 -8.96 16.10
N ILE A 322 13.87 -7.76 16.06
CA ILE A 322 12.61 -7.47 15.39
C ILE A 322 12.67 -6.13 14.64
N PRO A 323 11.90 -5.96 13.56
CA PRO A 323 11.13 -6.99 12.85
C PRO A 323 12.03 -7.93 12.02
N ASN A 324 11.52 -9.13 11.73
CA ASN A 324 12.15 -10.11 10.82
C ASN A 324 11.75 -9.90 9.35
N ILE A 325 10.87 -8.93 9.08
CA ILE A 325 10.39 -8.55 7.74
C ILE A 325 10.61 -7.05 7.50
N GLY A 326 10.96 -6.71 6.27
CA GLY A 326 11.17 -5.34 5.82
C GLY A 326 9.90 -4.60 5.46
N GLU A 327 10.08 -3.32 5.11
CA GLU A 327 9.00 -2.45 4.65
C GLU A 327 8.41 -2.92 3.31
N ASN A 328 9.27 -3.42 2.42
CA ASN A 328 8.92 -3.97 1.11
C ASN A 328 8.41 -5.43 1.16
N SER A 329 8.10 -5.95 2.36
CA SER A 329 7.79 -7.37 2.63
C SER A 329 8.90 -8.37 2.34
N GLU A 330 10.09 -7.91 1.95
CA GLU A 330 11.26 -8.77 1.88
C GLU A 330 11.68 -9.15 3.29
N THR A 331 11.91 -10.43 3.53
CA THR A 331 12.38 -10.87 4.84
C THR A 331 13.82 -10.39 5.07
N ILE A 332 14.15 -10.06 6.31
CA ILE A 332 15.52 -9.68 6.68
C ILE A 332 16.49 -10.86 6.47
N GLY A 333 15.98 -12.09 6.56
CA GLY A 333 16.75 -13.29 6.26
C GLY A 333 17.18 -13.39 4.79
N TYR A 334 16.36 -12.93 3.83
CA TYR A 334 16.76 -12.87 2.41
C TYR A 334 17.93 -11.93 2.19
N LYS A 335 17.87 -10.72 2.79
CA LYS A 335 18.96 -9.75 2.74
C LYS A 335 20.25 -10.34 3.28
N LYS A 336 20.20 -10.98 4.45
CA LYS A 336 21.35 -11.68 5.07
C LYS A 336 21.88 -12.84 4.23
N ALA A 337 21.01 -13.65 3.62
CA ALA A 337 21.39 -14.77 2.77
C ALA A 337 22.15 -14.33 1.50
N ARG A 338 21.82 -13.16 0.94
CA ARG A 338 22.55 -12.61 -0.22
C ARG A 338 24.01 -12.29 0.11
N TYR A 339 24.32 -11.86 1.33
CA TYR A 339 25.71 -11.66 1.76
C TYR A 339 26.45 -12.99 1.89
N LEU A 340 25.84 -14.01 2.52
CA LEU A 340 26.41 -15.36 2.59
C LEU A 340 26.67 -15.94 1.19
N HIS A 341 25.74 -15.70 0.26
CA HIS A 341 25.88 -16.09 -1.14
C HIS A 341 27.11 -15.42 -1.78
N LYS A 342 27.26 -14.09 -1.66
CA LYS A 342 28.44 -13.37 -2.18
C LYS A 342 29.76 -13.79 -1.54
N GLU A 343 29.73 -14.19 -0.27
CA GLU A 343 30.88 -14.78 0.45
C GLU A 343 31.13 -16.26 0.14
N LYS A 344 30.33 -16.87 -0.76
CA LYS A 344 30.39 -18.30 -1.13
C LYS A 344 30.14 -19.26 0.04
N ARG A 345 29.48 -18.78 1.10
CA ARG A 345 29.04 -19.58 2.27
C ARG A 345 27.69 -20.24 1.98
N TYR A 346 27.65 -21.07 0.93
CA TYR A 346 26.42 -21.57 0.34
C TYR A 346 25.58 -22.41 1.31
N ALA A 347 26.17 -23.34 2.06
CA ALA A 347 25.44 -24.18 3.01
C ALA A 347 24.73 -23.36 4.10
N GLU A 348 25.40 -22.31 4.60
CA GLU A 348 24.82 -21.39 5.59
C GLU A 348 23.68 -20.56 4.97
N ALA A 349 23.87 -20.09 3.73
CA ALA A 349 22.84 -19.36 2.99
C ALA A 349 21.58 -20.21 2.80
N ILE A 350 21.71 -21.45 2.35
CA ILE A 350 20.59 -22.38 2.16
C ILE A 350 19.88 -22.67 3.49
N LYS A 351 20.62 -22.94 4.56
CA LYS A 351 20.05 -23.18 5.90
C LYS A 351 19.26 -21.97 6.40
N LEU A 352 19.77 -20.75 6.17
CA LEU A 352 19.07 -19.52 6.51
C LEU A 352 17.80 -19.36 5.68
N LEU A 353 17.87 -19.60 4.36
CA LEU A 353 16.71 -19.51 3.46
C LEU A 353 15.60 -20.51 3.84
N ASP A 354 15.95 -21.74 4.23
CA ASP A 354 14.98 -22.73 4.71
C ASP A 354 14.30 -22.32 6.03
N SER A 355 15.05 -21.68 6.94
CA SER A 355 14.48 -21.11 8.16
C SER A 355 13.47 -19.99 7.86
N VAL A 356 13.75 -19.18 6.84
CA VAL A 356 12.91 -18.04 6.47
C VAL A 356 11.64 -18.48 5.75
N HIS A 357 11.72 -19.50 4.89
CA HIS A 357 10.56 -20.06 4.20
C HIS A 357 9.45 -20.48 5.17
N LYS A 358 9.82 -21.04 6.34
CA LYS A 358 8.87 -21.41 7.39
C LYS A 358 8.12 -20.20 7.98
N GLN A 359 8.74 -19.03 7.97
CA GLN A 359 8.16 -17.79 8.54
C GLN A 359 7.26 -17.09 7.52
N SER A 360 7.62 -17.12 6.24
CA SER A 360 6.91 -16.44 5.16
C SER A 360 6.69 -17.37 3.94
N PRO A 361 5.88 -18.43 4.08
CA PRO A 361 5.75 -19.49 3.06
C PRO A 361 5.17 -19.01 1.73
N ASN A 362 4.51 -17.85 1.72
CA ASN A 362 3.89 -17.29 0.53
C ASN A 362 4.85 -16.40 -0.29
N ILE A 363 6.05 -16.11 0.24
CA ILE A 363 7.04 -15.24 -0.41
C ILE A 363 8.14 -16.11 -1.00
N ILE A 364 7.99 -16.48 -2.27
CA ILE A 364 8.82 -17.48 -2.98
C ILE A 364 10.16 -16.89 -3.49
N TYR A 365 10.67 -15.84 -2.84
CA TYR A 365 11.98 -15.27 -3.19
C TYR A 365 13.13 -16.17 -2.72
N ASP A 366 12.91 -16.99 -1.69
CA ASP A 366 13.90 -17.93 -1.19
C ASP A 366 14.26 -19.01 -2.21
N ASP A 367 13.25 -19.57 -2.90
CA ASP A 367 13.48 -20.57 -3.96
C ASP A 367 14.31 -19.96 -5.10
N TYR A 368 14.10 -18.70 -5.44
CA TYR A 368 14.92 -18.02 -6.45
C TYR A 368 16.37 -17.85 -5.99
N LEU A 369 16.59 -17.45 -4.73
CA LEU A 369 17.95 -17.36 -4.18
C LEU A 369 18.64 -18.73 -4.12
N LYS A 370 17.92 -19.79 -3.72
CA LYS A 370 18.43 -21.17 -3.75
C LYS A 370 18.80 -21.59 -5.17
N CYS A 371 17.97 -21.27 -6.16
CA CYS A 371 18.27 -21.53 -7.57
C CYS A 371 19.62 -20.93 -7.99
N ASN A 372 19.87 -19.67 -7.67
CA ASN A 372 21.13 -18.99 -8.00
C ASN A 372 22.34 -19.60 -7.28
N ILE A 373 22.19 -19.95 -6.00
CA ILE A 373 23.24 -20.63 -5.23
C ILE A 373 23.59 -21.98 -5.88
N TYR A 374 22.59 -22.81 -6.19
CA TYR A 374 22.82 -24.11 -6.82
C TYR A 374 23.41 -24.01 -8.22
N LEU A 375 23.08 -22.95 -8.97
CA LEU A 375 23.72 -22.65 -10.26
C LEU A 375 25.22 -22.40 -10.11
N GLU A 376 25.62 -21.58 -9.13
CA GLU A 376 27.04 -21.32 -8.85
C GLU A 376 27.76 -22.57 -8.34
N GLU A 377 27.10 -23.41 -7.55
CA GLU A 377 27.60 -24.72 -7.14
C GLU A 377 27.62 -25.77 -8.27
N LYS A 378 27.17 -25.41 -9.48
CA LYS A 378 27.02 -26.31 -10.65
C LYS A 378 26.09 -27.51 -10.39
N LYS A 379 25.18 -27.41 -9.42
CA LYS A 379 24.16 -28.42 -9.08
C LYS A 379 22.88 -28.17 -9.90
N LEU A 380 22.95 -28.48 -11.20
CA LEU A 380 21.92 -28.12 -12.18
C LEU A 380 20.52 -28.69 -11.87
N ASP A 381 20.41 -29.94 -11.39
CA ASP A 381 19.11 -30.53 -11.03
C ASP A 381 18.41 -29.77 -9.90
N SER A 382 19.19 -29.35 -8.89
CA SER A 382 18.67 -28.56 -7.77
C SER A 382 18.28 -27.17 -8.24
N ALA A 383 19.13 -26.52 -9.03
CA ALA A 383 18.78 -25.24 -9.65
C ALA A 383 17.48 -25.33 -10.46
N TYR A 384 17.33 -26.34 -11.31
CA TYR A 384 16.14 -26.54 -12.13
C TYR A 384 14.87 -26.74 -11.30
N LYS A 385 14.95 -27.54 -10.23
CA LYS A 385 13.84 -27.72 -9.28
C LYS A 385 13.38 -26.39 -8.69
N TYR A 386 14.30 -25.58 -8.18
CA TYR A 386 13.97 -24.32 -7.51
C TYR A 386 13.60 -23.18 -8.48
N GLY A 387 14.21 -23.15 -9.67
CA GLY A 387 13.83 -22.23 -10.74
C GLY A 387 12.38 -22.44 -11.19
N LYS A 388 11.96 -23.71 -11.38
CA LYS A 388 10.56 -24.04 -11.68
C LYS A 388 9.60 -23.62 -10.58
N LYS A 389 9.92 -23.93 -9.32
CA LYS A 389 9.08 -23.51 -8.17
C LYS A 389 8.86 -22.01 -8.15
N SER A 390 9.93 -21.23 -8.36
CA SER A 390 9.88 -19.77 -8.39
C SER A 390 8.95 -19.26 -9.50
N PHE A 391 9.10 -19.79 -10.72
CA PHE A 391 8.26 -19.42 -11.85
C PHE A 391 6.79 -19.74 -11.62
N TYR A 392 6.46 -20.98 -11.27
CA TYR A 392 5.06 -21.38 -11.13
C TYR A 392 4.34 -20.68 -9.97
N ALA A 393 5.07 -20.22 -8.96
CA ALA A 393 4.49 -19.40 -7.91
C ALA A 393 4.18 -17.96 -8.36
N LYS A 394 5.01 -17.38 -9.25
CA LYS A 394 4.83 -16.01 -9.76
C LYS A 394 5.04 -15.97 -11.29
N PRO A 395 4.07 -16.45 -12.08
CA PRO A 395 4.23 -16.66 -13.53
C PRO A 395 4.29 -15.37 -14.36
N ARG A 396 4.16 -14.19 -13.73
CA ARG A 396 4.31 -12.87 -14.37
C ARG A 396 5.68 -12.22 -14.17
N GLN A 397 6.54 -12.83 -13.37
CA GLN A 397 7.90 -12.33 -13.10
C GLN A 397 8.83 -12.82 -14.22
N TYR A 398 9.28 -11.87 -15.04
CA TYR A 398 10.09 -12.17 -16.22
C TYR A 398 11.42 -12.87 -15.89
N TYR A 399 12.09 -12.48 -14.80
CA TYR A 399 13.35 -13.11 -14.39
C TYR A 399 13.17 -14.59 -14.01
N TYR A 400 12.05 -14.94 -13.39
CA TYR A 400 11.76 -16.32 -13.02
C TYR A 400 11.46 -17.15 -14.26
N PHE A 401 10.72 -16.58 -15.21
CA PHE A 401 10.46 -17.21 -16.51
C PHE A 401 11.76 -17.47 -17.27
N ARG A 402 12.65 -16.48 -17.39
CA ARG A 402 13.93 -16.64 -18.07
C ARG A 402 14.78 -17.72 -17.42
N MET A 403 14.91 -17.67 -16.09
CA MET A 403 15.73 -18.62 -15.35
C MET A 403 15.20 -20.06 -15.49
N ALA A 404 13.90 -20.26 -15.30
CA ALA A 404 13.28 -21.58 -15.45
C ALA A 404 13.40 -22.11 -16.87
N THR A 405 13.22 -21.25 -17.88
CA THR A 405 13.34 -21.61 -19.30
C THR A 405 14.78 -21.97 -19.68
N TYR A 406 15.77 -21.19 -19.22
CA TYR A 406 17.19 -21.53 -19.39
C TYR A 406 17.51 -22.90 -18.79
N LEU A 407 17.08 -23.14 -17.56
CA LEU A 407 17.31 -24.41 -16.88
C LEU A 407 16.62 -25.58 -17.60
N ALA A 408 15.38 -25.42 -18.04
CA ALA A 408 14.67 -26.44 -18.82
C ALA A 408 15.40 -26.76 -20.13
N MET A 409 15.87 -25.74 -20.85
CA MET A 409 16.68 -25.88 -22.07
C MET A 409 17.97 -26.67 -21.81
N VAL A 410 18.73 -26.33 -20.75
CA VAL A 410 19.96 -27.05 -20.38
C VAL A 410 19.69 -28.52 -20.01
N HIS A 411 18.51 -28.82 -19.46
CA HIS A 411 18.07 -30.19 -19.16
C HIS A 411 17.42 -30.90 -20.35
N LYS A 412 17.42 -30.29 -21.55
CA LYS A 412 16.79 -30.82 -22.76
C LYS A 412 15.27 -31.09 -22.60
N ASP A 413 14.62 -30.37 -21.71
CA ASP A 413 13.19 -30.51 -21.40
C ASP A 413 12.35 -29.54 -22.23
N ASN A 414 12.26 -29.82 -23.54
CA ASN A 414 11.57 -28.95 -24.48
C ASN A 414 10.08 -28.80 -24.16
N LYS A 415 9.45 -29.86 -23.63
CA LYS A 415 8.03 -29.83 -23.22
C LYS A 415 7.83 -28.83 -22.09
N GLU A 416 8.76 -28.77 -21.14
CA GLU A 416 8.69 -27.77 -20.08
C GLU A 416 8.96 -26.37 -20.62
N VAL A 417 9.89 -26.17 -21.56
CA VAL A 417 10.10 -24.84 -22.21
C VAL A 417 8.80 -24.33 -22.84
N GLU A 418 8.10 -25.17 -23.61
CA GLU A 418 6.80 -24.83 -24.20
C GLU A 418 5.74 -24.52 -23.13
N LYS A 419 5.69 -25.31 -22.06
CA LYS A 419 4.75 -25.12 -20.95
C LYS A 419 5.00 -23.83 -20.19
N LEU A 420 6.26 -23.52 -19.86
CA LEU A 420 6.65 -22.29 -19.18
C LEU A 420 6.22 -21.08 -20.00
N PHE A 421 6.49 -21.08 -21.31
CA PHE A 421 6.08 -19.98 -22.19
C PHE A 421 4.56 -19.86 -22.27
N LYS A 422 3.84 -20.97 -22.45
CA LYS A 422 2.37 -20.97 -22.48
C LYS A 422 1.78 -20.40 -21.18
N THR A 423 2.31 -20.79 -20.02
CA THR A 423 1.89 -20.28 -18.72
C THR A 423 2.18 -18.78 -18.60
N TYR A 424 3.41 -18.33 -18.90
CA TYR A 424 3.77 -16.91 -18.83
C TYR A 424 2.87 -16.07 -19.75
N ASN A 425 2.74 -16.49 -21.01
CA ASN A 425 1.97 -15.80 -22.04
C ASN A 425 0.45 -15.75 -21.76
N SER A 426 -0.06 -16.65 -20.91
CA SER A 426 -1.46 -16.59 -20.44
C SER A 426 -1.72 -15.42 -19.48
N TYR A 427 -0.67 -14.93 -18.78
CA TYR A 427 -0.78 -13.82 -17.85
C TYR A 427 -0.17 -12.52 -18.37
N ARG A 428 0.95 -12.60 -19.10
CA ARG A 428 1.71 -11.45 -19.59
C ARG A 428 2.20 -11.73 -21.01
N GLN A 429 1.76 -10.90 -21.96
CA GLN A 429 2.15 -10.97 -23.37
C GLN A 429 3.11 -9.83 -23.66
N ASP A 430 4.38 -10.16 -23.93
CA ASP A 430 5.39 -9.18 -24.28
C ASP A 430 6.39 -9.74 -25.30
N GLN A 431 7.06 -8.83 -25.99
CA GLN A 431 8.03 -9.16 -27.03
C GLN A 431 9.22 -9.96 -26.47
N ASP A 432 9.78 -9.52 -25.35
CA ASP A 432 11.00 -10.08 -24.77
C ASP A 432 10.85 -11.56 -24.40
N SER A 433 9.73 -11.94 -23.79
CA SER A 433 9.43 -13.33 -23.43
C SER A 433 9.24 -14.23 -24.64
N TYR A 434 8.61 -13.73 -25.72
CA TYR A 434 8.45 -14.49 -26.96
C TYR A 434 9.81 -14.72 -27.62
N ALA A 435 10.60 -13.65 -27.75
CA ALA A 435 11.95 -13.72 -28.31
C ALA A 435 12.83 -14.70 -27.52
N TYR A 436 12.79 -14.63 -26.18
CA TYR A 436 13.56 -15.52 -25.33
C TYR A 436 13.10 -16.98 -25.43
N TYR A 437 11.80 -17.23 -25.54
CA TYR A 437 11.26 -18.57 -25.79
C TYR A 437 11.75 -19.16 -27.12
N ALA A 438 11.66 -18.39 -28.20
CA ALA A 438 12.16 -18.81 -29.52
C ALA A 438 13.67 -19.09 -29.49
N GLN A 439 14.44 -18.24 -28.81
CA GLN A 439 15.87 -18.42 -28.62
C GLN A 439 16.18 -19.69 -27.81
N ALA A 440 15.46 -19.96 -26.72
CA ALA A 440 15.65 -21.16 -25.91
C ALA A 440 15.36 -22.44 -26.71
N LEU A 441 14.29 -22.46 -27.51
CA LEU A 441 14.01 -23.58 -28.41
C LEU A 441 15.09 -23.73 -29.49
N TYR A 442 15.62 -22.63 -30.02
CA TYR A 442 16.69 -22.68 -31.01
C TYR A 442 17.95 -23.38 -30.50
N TYR A 443 18.36 -23.11 -29.26
CA TYR A 443 19.53 -23.74 -28.64
C TYR A 443 19.25 -25.12 -28.02
N SER A 444 18.03 -25.64 -28.18
CA SER A 444 17.65 -26.98 -27.75
C SER A 444 17.58 -27.96 -28.93
N ASP A 445 17.36 -29.25 -28.63
CA ASP A 445 17.15 -30.31 -29.63
C ASP A 445 15.72 -30.23 -30.27
N PHE A 446 15.12 -29.04 -30.35
CA PHE A 446 13.75 -28.84 -30.85
C PHE A 446 13.69 -28.83 -32.39
N ASP A 447 12.56 -29.29 -32.92
CA ASP A 447 12.27 -29.37 -34.35
C ASP A 447 12.35 -27.98 -35.02
N LYS A 448 13.31 -27.83 -35.94
CA LYS A 448 13.60 -26.54 -36.60
C LYS A 448 12.48 -26.07 -37.53
N ALA A 449 11.71 -26.97 -38.14
CA ALA A 449 10.57 -26.59 -38.97
C ALA A 449 9.41 -26.06 -38.10
N LYS A 450 9.15 -26.69 -36.96
CA LYS A 450 8.20 -26.17 -35.97
C LYS A 450 8.66 -24.84 -35.40
N LEU A 451 9.95 -24.68 -35.11
CA LEU A 451 10.51 -23.41 -34.65
C LEU A 451 10.40 -22.31 -35.70
N SER A 452 10.62 -22.61 -36.99
CA SER A 452 10.42 -21.66 -38.10
C SER A 452 9.00 -21.08 -38.09
N LYS A 453 7.99 -21.93 -37.85
CA LYS A 453 6.61 -21.50 -37.66
C LYS A 453 6.42 -20.60 -36.42
N ILE A 454 6.99 -20.99 -35.28
CA ILE A 454 6.92 -20.21 -34.02
C ILE A 454 7.53 -18.82 -34.21
N VAL A 455 8.72 -18.74 -34.81
CA VAL A 455 9.40 -17.47 -35.12
C VAL A 455 8.59 -16.64 -36.11
N GLY A 456 8.02 -17.28 -37.14
CA GLY A 456 7.14 -16.62 -38.10
C GLY A 456 5.89 -16.01 -37.44
N ASP A 457 5.24 -16.74 -36.53
CA ASP A 457 4.08 -16.25 -35.79
C ASP A 457 4.47 -15.17 -34.76
N GLY A 458 5.64 -15.27 -34.15
CA GLY A 458 6.23 -14.23 -33.30
C GLY A 458 6.47 -12.93 -34.06
N LEU A 459 7.08 -12.99 -35.24
CA LEU A 459 7.35 -11.82 -36.09
C LEU A 459 6.08 -11.17 -36.68
N LYS A 460 4.97 -11.92 -36.83
CA LYS A 460 3.67 -11.30 -37.14
C LYS A 460 3.19 -10.38 -36.01
N LYS A 461 3.49 -10.72 -34.76
CA LYS A 461 3.12 -9.94 -33.57
C LYS A 461 4.13 -8.85 -33.24
N TYR A 462 5.42 -9.14 -33.41
CA TYR A 462 6.54 -8.28 -33.07
C TYR A 462 7.50 -8.16 -34.26
N PRO A 463 7.14 -7.39 -35.31
CA PRO A 463 7.87 -7.40 -36.59
C PRO A 463 9.30 -6.87 -36.51
N THR A 464 9.60 -6.06 -35.49
CA THR A 464 10.90 -5.39 -35.31
C THR A 464 11.81 -6.10 -34.30
N ASP A 465 11.43 -7.29 -33.82
CA ASP A 465 12.24 -8.01 -32.84
C ASP A 465 13.54 -8.56 -33.46
N THR A 466 14.68 -8.07 -32.98
CA THR A 466 15.99 -8.37 -33.58
C THR A 466 16.39 -9.84 -33.41
N ILE A 467 16.09 -10.44 -32.26
CA ILE A 467 16.40 -11.86 -31.97
C ILE A 467 15.65 -12.76 -32.94
N MET A 468 14.34 -12.59 -33.07
CA MET A 468 13.52 -13.42 -33.95
C MET A 468 13.83 -13.19 -35.44
N VAL A 469 14.15 -11.95 -35.85
CA VAL A 469 14.61 -11.67 -37.22
C VAL A 469 15.92 -12.40 -37.53
N GLU A 470 16.85 -12.42 -36.58
CA GLU A 470 18.11 -13.15 -36.73
C GLU A 470 17.89 -14.66 -36.78
N LEU A 471 17.12 -15.22 -35.84
CA LEU A 471 16.78 -16.65 -35.82
C LEU A 471 16.15 -17.11 -37.12
N LYS A 472 15.25 -16.31 -37.72
CA LYS A 472 14.60 -16.64 -39.00
C LYS A 472 15.59 -16.89 -40.14
N ARG A 473 16.76 -16.23 -40.14
CA ARG A 473 17.79 -16.41 -41.18
C ARG A 473 18.45 -17.79 -41.14
N PHE A 474 18.39 -18.47 -39.99
CA PHE A 474 19.02 -19.76 -39.75
C PHE A 474 18.01 -20.92 -39.66
N LEU A 475 16.72 -20.64 -39.90
CA LEU A 475 15.65 -21.63 -39.85
C LEU A 475 15.17 -21.99 -41.25
N PRO A 476 14.75 -23.25 -41.47
CA PRO A 476 14.29 -23.74 -42.77
C PRO A 476 12.95 -23.16 -43.21
#